data_AF-A0A7C8AMQ4-F1
#
_entry.id   AF-A0A7C8AMQ4-F1
#
_cell.length_a   1.000
_cell.length_b   1.000
_cell.length_c   1.000
_cell.angle_alpha   90.00
_cell.angle_beta   90.00
_cell.angle_gamma   90.00
#
_symmetry.space_group_name_H-M   'P 1'
#
loop_
_entity.id
_entity.type
_entity.pdbx_description
1 polymer ?
#
loop_
_entity_poly.entity_id
_entity_poly.type
_entity_poly.pdbx_seq_one_letter_code
_entity_poly.pdbx_strand_id
1 'polypeptide(L)'
;HIDLYTKLLKGSRALGEPLLSDAPRGARKADRSGGLERLVPLKKDAPIDFRFPEIGAIADMPKLFAAVIAKLGRGEITPSEIKTLIDLGEGIRKSLEVVELEQRISALEERAKPRSR
;
A
#
# COMPACT_ATOMS: atom_id res chain seq x y z
N HIS A 1 6.59 9.84 24.32
CA HIS A 1 7.07 9.20 23.07
C HIS A 1 6.20 8.02 22.60
N ILE A 2 5.46 7.33 23.49
CA ILE A 2 4.60 6.17 23.15
C ILE A 2 3.38 6.53 22.27
N ASP A 3 2.87 7.77 22.33
CA ASP A 3 1.64 8.16 21.59
C ASP A 3 1.77 8.22 20.06
N LEU A 4 2.98 8.40 19.53
CA LEU A 4 3.23 8.35 18.08
C LEU A 4 3.20 6.90 17.56
N TYR A 5 3.65 5.94 18.38
CA TYR A 5 3.68 4.51 18.05
C TYR A 5 2.26 3.93 17.93
N THR A 6 1.36 4.28 18.85
CA THR A 6 -0.04 3.86 18.77
C THR A 6 -0.77 4.51 17.61
N LYS A 7 -0.41 5.73 17.21
CA LYS A 7 -1.00 6.40 16.03
C LYS A 7 -0.55 5.76 14.71
N LEU A 8 0.72 5.39 14.57
CA LEU A 8 1.24 4.68 13.39
C LEU A 8 0.67 3.26 13.27
N LEU A 9 0.63 2.50 14.37
CA LEU A 9 0.02 1.16 14.40
C LEU A 9 -1.50 1.20 14.16
N LYS A 10 -2.22 2.17 14.73
CA LYS A 10 -3.66 2.37 14.42
C LYS A 10 -3.88 2.82 12.98
N GLY A 11 -2.99 3.64 12.41
CA GLY A 11 -3.04 4.06 11.02
C GLY A 11 -2.85 2.90 10.04
N SER A 12 -1.94 1.97 10.33
CA SER A 12 -1.75 0.75 9.54
C SER A 12 -2.92 -0.24 9.71
N ARG A 13 -3.48 -0.37 10.93
CA ARG A 13 -4.64 -1.24 11.19
C ARG A 13 -5.95 -0.70 10.58
N ALA A 14 -6.07 0.61 10.42
CA ALA A 14 -7.24 1.26 9.80
C ALA A 14 -7.31 1.10 8.26
N LEU A 15 -6.22 0.68 7.60
CA LEU A 15 -6.23 0.34 6.17
C LEU A 15 -6.83 -1.06 5.89
N GLY A 16 -7.19 -1.81 6.95
CA GLY A 16 -7.76 -3.15 6.87
C GLY A 16 -9.27 -3.25 7.18
N GLU A 17 -10.00 -2.15 7.36
CA GLU A 17 -11.46 -2.23 7.42
C GLU A 17 -12.06 -2.24 6.01
N PRO A 18 -13.02 -3.14 5.71
CA PRO A 18 -13.67 -3.16 4.41
C PRO A 18 -14.51 -1.89 4.27
N LEU A 19 -14.06 -0.94 3.44
CA LEU A 19 -14.96 0.07 2.88
C LEU A 19 -16.00 -0.68 2.06
N LEU A 20 -17.14 -0.94 2.71
CA LEU A 20 -18.35 -1.42 2.07
C LEU A 20 -18.88 -0.29 1.18
N SER A 21 -18.56 -0.35 -0.10
CA SER A 21 -19.36 0.31 -1.13
C SER A 21 -19.50 -0.65 -2.31
N ASP A 22 -20.67 -1.27 -2.40
CA ASP A 22 -21.10 -2.06 -3.56
C ASP A 22 -21.14 -1.18 -4.81
N ALA A 23 -20.34 -1.53 -5.82
CA ALA A 23 -20.64 -1.23 -7.22
C ALA A 23 -19.80 -2.13 -8.15
N PRO A 24 -20.38 -3.14 -8.81
CA PRO A 24 -19.67 -3.86 -9.87
C PRO A 24 -19.63 -2.97 -11.11
N ARG A 25 -18.47 -2.35 -11.41
CA ARG A 25 -18.26 -1.74 -12.74
C ARG A 25 -17.67 -2.77 -13.69
N GLY A 26 -18.57 -3.32 -14.50
CA GLY A 26 -18.28 -4.24 -15.58
C GLY A 26 -17.24 -3.74 -16.59
N ALA A 27 -16.62 -4.74 -17.20
CA ALA A 27 -15.61 -4.71 -18.25
C ALA A 27 -15.71 -3.52 -19.22
N ARG A 28 -14.56 -2.92 -19.55
CA ARG A 28 -14.40 -2.18 -20.79
C ARG A 28 -13.31 -2.82 -21.63
N LYS A 29 -13.76 -3.41 -22.74
CA LYS A 29 -12.92 -3.88 -23.85
C LYS A 29 -12.18 -2.71 -24.48
N ALA A 30 -11.02 -3.03 -25.04
CA ALA A 30 -10.23 -2.18 -25.91
C ALA A 30 -11.08 -1.55 -27.03
N ASP A 31 -10.87 -0.27 -27.28
CA ASP A 31 -11.25 0.37 -28.53
C ASP A 31 -9.97 0.91 -29.20
N ARG A 32 -9.66 0.28 -30.33
CA ARG A 32 -8.69 0.69 -31.33
C ARG A 32 -9.50 1.35 -32.43
N SER A 33 -9.55 2.68 -32.46
CA SER A 33 -9.98 3.42 -33.65
C SER A 33 -9.48 4.87 -33.58
N GLY A 34 -9.08 5.40 -34.73
CA GLY A 34 -8.35 6.66 -34.88
C GLY A 34 -9.22 7.92 -34.77
N GLY A 35 -8.52 9.05 -34.81
CA GLY A 35 -9.09 10.36 -35.14
C GLY A 35 -9.69 11.14 -33.97
N LEU A 36 -8.90 12.13 -33.53
CA LEU A 36 -9.30 13.45 -33.00
C LEU A 36 -10.24 13.52 -31.78
N GLU A 37 -9.64 14.06 -30.70
CA GLU A 37 -10.26 15.00 -29.75
C GLU A 37 -11.56 14.55 -29.06
N ARG A 38 -11.46 13.56 -28.18
CA ARG A 38 -12.33 13.53 -27.00
C ARG A 38 -11.66 14.28 -25.85
N LEU A 39 -12.06 15.56 -25.73
CA LEU A 39 -12.10 16.38 -24.51
C LEU A 39 -12.91 15.68 -23.41
N VAL A 40 -12.45 14.51 -22.96
CA VAL A 40 -12.83 13.94 -21.69
C VAL A 40 -11.53 13.94 -20.90
N PRO A 41 -11.41 14.70 -19.79
CA PRO A 41 -10.28 14.46 -18.91
C PRO A 41 -10.36 12.98 -18.55
N LEU A 42 -9.42 12.16 -19.03
CA LEU A 42 -9.16 10.86 -18.44
C LEU A 42 -9.14 11.14 -16.94
N LYS A 43 -10.11 10.61 -16.20
CA LYS A 43 -10.21 10.84 -14.77
C LYS A 43 -8.88 10.35 -14.19
N LYS A 44 -7.97 11.29 -13.95
CA LYS A 44 -6.62 11.00 -13.44
C LYS A 44 -6.72 10.37 -12.04
N ASP A 45 -7.84 10.61 -11.36
CA ASP A 45 -8.18 10.10 -10.03
C ASP A 45 -9.41 9.16 -10.07
N ALA A 46 -9.40 8.17 -10.96
CA ALA A 46 -10.36 7.08 -10.83
C ALA A 46 -9.97 6.20 -9.62
N PRO A 47 -10.93 5.73 -8.80
CA PRO A 47 -10.64 4.80 -7.73
C PRO A 47 -9.99 3.53 -8.28
N ILE A 48 -8.86 3.12 -7.71
CA ILE A 48 -8.19 1.87 -8.05
C ILE A 48 -8.92 0.74 -7.32
N ASP A 49 -9.53 -0.18 -8.06
CA ASP A 49 -10.15 -1.39 -7.51
C ASP A 49 -9.08 -2.44 -7.15
N PHE A 50 -8.41 -2.21 -6.04
CA PHE A 50 -7.37 -3.09 -5.50
C PHE A 50 -7.63 -3.37 -4.02
N ARG A 51 -7.92 -4.63 -3.71
CA ARG A 51 -7.96 -5.11 -2.31
C ARG A 51 -6.54 -5.40 -1.86
N PHE A 52 -6.09 -4.66 -0.87
CA PHE A 52 -4.78 -4.89 -0.26
C PHE A 52 -4.79 -6.18 0.56
N PRO A 53 -3.73 -7.01 0.47
CA PRO A 53 -3.50 -8.06 1.45
C PRO A 53 -3.21 -7.44 2.82
N GLU A 54 -3.36 -8.21 3.89
CA GLU A 54 -2.90 -7.80 5.21
C GLU A 54 -1.37 -7.65 5.20
N ILE A 55 -0.88 -6.49 5.68
CA ILE A 55 0.55 -6.17 5.77
C ILE A 55 0.85 -5.81 7.23
N GLY A 56 1.57 -6.68 7.93
CA GLY A 56 2.00 -6.44 9.31
C GLY A 56 3.50 -6.33 9.47
N ALA A 57 4.28 -6.89 8.53
CA ALA A 57 5.73 -6.90 8.56
C ALA A 57 6.33 -6.70 7.16
N ILE A 58 7.61 -6.36 7.09
CA ILE A 58 8.33 -6.21 5.82
C ILE A 58 8.28 -7.53 5.01
N ALA A 59 8.26 -8.67 5.70
CA ALA A 59 8.14 -10.00 5.10
C ALA A 59 6.83 -10.21 4.31
N ASP A 60 5.81 -9.37 4.51
CA ASP A 60 4.54 -9.44 3.77
C ASP A 60 4.58 -8.64 2.46
N MET A 61 5.57 -7.76 2.27
CA MET A 61 5.67 -6.92 1.07
C MET A 61 5.72 -7.71 -0.25
N PRO A 62 6.41 -8.87 -0.35
CA PRO A 62 6.36 -9.70 -1.56
C PRO A 62 4.94 -10.15 -1.91
N LYS A 63 4.07 -10.40 -0.92
CA LYS A 63 2.66 -10.78 -1.15
C LYS A 63 1.87 -9.62 -1.77
N LEU A 64 2.11 -8.39 -1.30
CA LEU A 64 1.53 -7.19 -1.89
C LEU A 64 1.92 -7.06 -3.38
N PHE A 65 3.22 -7.10 -3.67
CA PHE A 65 3.69 -6.94 -5.06
C PHE A 65 3.20 -8.07 -5.96
N ALA A 66 3.15 -9.31 -5.47
CA ALA A 66 2.59 -10.44 -6.21
C ALA A 66 1.11 -10.22 -6.55
N ALA A 67 0.31 -9.71 -5.61
CA ALA A 67 -1.11 -9.40 -5.85
C ALA A 67 -1.28 -8.28 -6.92
N VAL A 68 -0.45 -7.24 -6.87
CA VAL A 68 -0.42 -6.17 -7.88
C VAL A 68 -0.06 -6.72 -9.26
N ILE A 69 1.01 -7.51 -9.38
CA ILE A 69 1.46 -8.10 -10.65
C ILE A 69 0.40 -9.06 -11.21
N ALA A 70 -0.25 -9.85 -10.37
CA ALA A 70 -1.31 -10.76 -10.80
C ALA A 70 -2.50 -10.01 -11.42
N LYS A 71 -2.91 -8.88 -10.83
CA LYS A 71 -3.95 -8.01 -11.39
C LYS A 71 -3.54 -7.37 -12.72
N LEU A 72 -2.27 -6.97 -12.87
CA LEU A 72 -1.73 -6.49 -14.14
C LEU A 72 -1.83 -7.56 -15.22
N GLY A 73 -1.39 -8.78 -14.91
CA GLY A 73 -1.41 -9.90 -15.86
C GLY A 73 -2.81 -10.26 -16.34
N ARG A 74 -3.83 -9.97 -15.52
CA ARG A 74 -5.26 -10.12 -15.88
C ARG A 74 -5.85 -8.91 -16.62
N GLY A 75 -5.10 -7.80 -16.73
CA GLY A 75 -5.57 -6.56 -17.33
C GLY A 75 -6.62 -5.81 -16.51
N GLU A 76 -6.72 -6.09 -15.20
CA GLU A 76 -7.66 -5.43 -14.27
C GLU A 76 -7.20 -4.03 -13.87
N ILE A 77 -5.89 -3.77 -13.96
CA ILE A 77 -5.26 -2.50 -13.61
C ILE A 77 -4.30 -2.07 -14.72
N THR A 78 -4.16 -0.77 -14.90
CA THR A 78 -3.28 -0.16 -15.89
C THR A 78 -1.85 0.00 -15.34
N PRO A 79 -0.84 0.12 -16.22
CA PRO A 79 0.53 0.40 -15.80
C PRO A 79 0.67 1.68 -14.96
N SER A 80 -0.14 2.71 -15.25
CA SER A 80 -0.15 3.95 -14.48
C SER A 80 -0.69 3.76 -13.06
N GLU A 81 -1.76 2.98 -12.88
CA GLU A 81 -2.32 2.66 -11.55
C GLU A 81 -1.34 1.82 -10.73
N ILE A 82 -0.60 0.91 -11.36
CA ILE A 82 0.44 0.11 -10.69
C ILE A 82 1.54 0.97 -10.13
N LYS A 83 1.99 1.97 -10.89
CA LYS A 83 3.02 2.89 -10.39
C LYS A 83 2.59 3.52 -9.07
N THR A 84 1.34 3.97 -8.98
CA THR A 84 0.76 4.52 -7.75
C THR A 84 0.72 3.49 -6.62
N LEU A 85 0.34 2.23 -6.90
CA LEU A 85 0.33 1.15 -5.91
C LEU A 85 1.74 0.77 -5.41
N ILE A 86 2.73 0.77 -6.30
CA ILE A 86 4.14 0.52 -5.96
C ILE A 86 4.68 1.66 -5.09
N ASP A 87 4.40 2.92 -5.46
CA ASP A 87 4.81 4.09 -4.68
C ASP A 87 4.22 4.04 -3.26
N LEU A 88 2.96 3.61 -3.11
CA LEU A 88 2.34 3.36 -1.80
C LEU A 88 3.01 2.20 -1.05
N GLY A 89 3.29 1.08 -1.73
CA GLY A 89 3.98 -0.07 -1.15
C GLY A 89 5.36 0.28 -0.60
N GLU A 90 6.13 1.09 -1.32
CA GLU A 90 7.42 1.61 -0.86
C GLU A 90 7.28 2.50 0.39
N GLY A 91 6.20 3.29 0.47
CA GLY A 91 5.87 4.06 1.68
C GLY A 91 5.64 3.16 2.89
N ILE A 92 4.81 2.11 2.73
CA ILE A 92 4.53 1.13 3.79
C ILE A 92 5.81 0.44 4.25
N ARG A 93 6.63 -0.03 3.29
CA ARG A 93 7.91 -0.67 3.59
C ARG A 93 8.82 0.23 4.44
N LYS A 94 9.00 1.49 4.05
CA LYS A 94 9.82 2.46 4.81
C LYS A 94 9.29 2.67 6.22
N SER A 95 7.97 2.78 6.38
CA SER A 95 7.35 2.91 7.70
C SER A 95 7.62 1.69 8.59
N LEU A 96 7.53 0.47 8.03
CA LEU A 96 7.84 -0.77 8.77
C LEU A 96 9.33 -0.87 9.13
N GLU A 97 10.23 -0.52 8.21
CA GLU A 97 11.68 -0.46 8.46
C GLU A 97 12.00 0.48 9.63
N VAL A 98 11.39 1.67 9.67
CA VAL A 98 11.57 2.62 10.80
C VAL A 98 11.09 2.02 12.12
N VAL A 99 9.92 1.39 12.13
CA VAL A 99 9.37 0.76 13.34
C VAL A 99 10.27 -0.36 13.85
N GLU A 100 10.76 -1.24 12.97
CA GLU A 100 11.66 -2.33 13.35
C GLU A 100 13.01 -1.82 13.87
N LEU A 101 13.57 -0.77 13.25
CA LEU A 101 14.81 -0.15 13.71
C LEU A 101 14.66 0.49 15.08
N GLU A 102 13.59 1.26 15.32
CA GLU A 102 13.30 1.87 16.61
C GLU A 102 13.16 0.82 17.72
N GLN A 103 12.48 -0.30 17.45
CA GLN A 103 12.36 -1.42 18.40
C GLN A 103 13.73 -2.01 18.75
N ARG A 104 14.59 -2.21 17.75
CA ARG A 104 15.93 -2.75 17.94
C ARG A 104 16.83 -1.78 18.71
N ILE A 105 16.78 -0.49 18.39
CA ILE A 105 17.54 0.56 19.08
C ILE A 105 17.12 0.61 20.56
N SER A 106 15.82 0.67 20.83
CA SER A 106 15.28 0.67 22.20
C SER A 106 15.75 -0.55 23.00
N ALA A 107 15.71 -1.74 22.38
CA ALA A 107 16.17 -2.96 23.03
C ALA A 107 17.69 -2.95 23.32
N LEU A 108 18.49 -2.33 22.47
CA LEU A 108 19.94 -2.18 22.69
C LEU A 108 20.22 -1.15 23.79
N GLU A 109 19.52 -0.03 23.81
CA GLU A 109 19.66 1.01 24.84
C GLU A 109 19.30 0.49 26.23
N GLU A 110 18.24 -0.30 26.36
CA GLU A 110 17.87 -0.95 27.63
C GLU A 110 18.95 -1.93 28.12
N ARG A 111 19.61 -2.65 27.20
CA ARG A 111 20.73 -3.56 27.55
C ARG A 111 22.00 -2.81 27.91
N ALA A 112 22.22 -1.64 27.32
CA ALA A 112 23.40 -0.82 27.54
C ALA A 112 23.33 0.01 28.82
N LYS A 113 22.16 0.11 29.48
CA LYS A 113 22.05 0.79 30.78
C LYS A 113 23.05 0.17 31.77
N PRO A 114 23.90 1.00 32.42
CA PRO A 114 24.86 0.50 33.39
C PRO A 114 24.09 -0.23 34.48
N ARG A 115 24.48 -1.48 34.77
CA ARG A 115 24.04 -2.17 35.98
C ARG A 115 24.56 -1.34 37.14
N SER A 116 23.67 -0.54 37.73
CA SER A 116 23.95 0.15 38.99
C SER A 116 24.39 -0.92 39.99
N ARG A 117 25.66 -0.86 40.39
CA ARG A 117 26.19 -1.58 41.55
C ARG A 117 25.93 -0.76 42.80
#